data_AF-A0A7X9H5U3-F1
#
_entry.id   AF-A0A7X9H5U3-F1
#
_cell.length_a   1.000
_cell.length_b   1.000
_cell.length_c   1.000
_cell.angle_alpha   90.00
_cell.angle_beta   90.00
_cell.angle_gamma   90.00
#
_symmetry.space_group_name_H-M   'P 1'
#
loop_
_entity.id
_entity.type
_entity.pdbx_description
1 polymer ?
#
loop_
_entity_poly.entity_id
_entity_poly.type
_entity_poly.pdbx_seq_one_letter_code
_entity_poly.pdbx_strand_id
1 'polypeptide(L)'
;MTESQYDDIREQMDKFRYFHLEGRKEKGDRFLQPWLFCHVYASGSKRKGEIKRAYKEVIRFFGQKELQNIRKDAGEDADRIIEAEIYDSANVYLTICRDDSGFGKKLFGLLRMKAEEKEDKIIRDVYTGFIPLLARMEDFAERLAMIRAIDLACRSVYPQRLDDMKAWIDSFEDADLRSVFDAFGTPEEEVSES
;
A
#
# COMPACT_ATOMS: atom_id res chain seq x y z
N MET A 1 2.46 19.41 18.12
CA MET A 1 2.89 20.30 17.02
C MET A 1 1.96 21.52 16.95
N THR A 2 2.44 22.71 16.57
CA THR A 2 1.53 23.84 16.28
C THR A 2 0.85 23.65 14.92
N GLU A 3 -0.28 24.30 14.67
CA GLU A 3 -1.00 24.21 13.38
C GLU A 3 -0.11 24.64 12.21
N SER A 4 0.62 25.75 12.36
CA SER A 4 1.60 26.22 11.36
C SER A 4 2.74 25.23 11.10
N GLN A 5 3.26 24.55 12.13
CA GLN A 5 4.30 23.53 11.94
C GLN A 5 3.76 22.32 11.19
N TYR A 6 2.50 21.97 11.41
CA TYR A 6 1.86 20.84 10.75
C TYR A 6 1.61 21.11 9.26
N ASP A 7 1.22 22.34 8.92
CA ASP A 7 1.07 22.77 7.53
C ASP A 7 2.42 22.78 6.79
N ASP A 8 3.49 23.24 7.44
CA ASP A 8 4.85 23.21 6.86
C ASP A 8 5.31 21.77 6.55
N ILE A 9 5.05 20.82 7.46
CA ILE A 9 5.40 19.41 7.26
C ILE A 9 4.58 18.79 6.13
N ARG A 10 3.28 19.11 6.04
CA ARG A 10 2.43 18.67 4.93
C ARG A 10 2.93 19.21 3.60
N GLU A 11 3.30 20.48 3.52
CA GLU A 11 3.85 21.05 2.28
C GLU A 11 5.16 20.37 1.86
N GLN A 12 6.03 20.06 2.82
CA GLN A 12 7.26 19.30 2.56
C GLN A 12 6.97 17.88 2.07
N MET A 13 6.00 17.20 2.68
CA MET A 13 5.57 15.86 2.25
C MET A 13 4.98 15.90 0.84
N ASP A 14 4.13 16.88 0.53
CA ASP A 14 3.53 17.08 -0.79
C ASP A 14 4.61 17.27 -1.87
N LYS A 15 5.64 18.08 -1.58
CA LYS A 15 6.78 18.30 -2.49
C LYS A 15 7.64 17.05 -2.67
N PHE A 16 7.79 16.25 -1.63
CA PHE A 16 8.52 14.97 -1.72
C PHE A 16 7.72 13.94 -2.53
N ARG A 17 6.41 13.85 -2.27
CA ARG A 17 5.53 12.84 -2.84
C ARG A 17 5.23 13.12 -4.30
N TYR A 18 4.83 14.35 -4.64
CA TYR A 18 4.36 14.66 -5.97
C TYR A 18 5.40 15.38 -6.82
N PHE A 19 5.59 14.92 -8.06
CA PHE A 19 6.52 15.52 -9.00
C PHE A 19 5.87 15.78 -10.36
N HIS A 20 6.40 16.75 -11.11
CA HIS A 20 5.88 17.08 -12.43
C HIS A 20 6.29 16.01 -13.46
N LEU A 21 5.35 15.64 -14.32
CA LEU A 21 5.59 14.76 -15.46
C LEU A 21 5.57 15.61 -16.74
N GLU A 22 6.69 15.62 -17.47
CA GLU A 22 6.80 16.41 -18.69
C GLU A 22 5.70 16.03 -19.70
N GLY A 23 4.96 17.05 -20.17
CA GLY A 23 3.90 16.87 -21.16
C GLY A 23 2.61 16.24 -20.64
N ARG A 24 2.45 16.06 -19.32
CA ARG A 24 1.25 15.51 -18.67
C ARG A 24 0.60 16.56 -17.77
N LYS A 25 -0.72 16.51 -17.61
CA LYS A 25 -1.43 17.38 -16.65
C LYS A 25 -1.39 16.79 -15.24
N GLU A 26 -1.27 15.48 -15.15
CA GLU A 26 -1.17 14.72 -13.92
C GLU A 26 0.21 14.88 -13.28
N LYS A 27 0.26 14.83 -11.94
CA LYS A 27 1.53 14.72 -11.20
C LYS A 27 1.89 13.24 -11.06
N GLY A 28 3.19 12.94 -11.07
CA GLY A 28 3.70 11.65 -10.63
C GLY A 28 3.61 11.55 -9.10
N ASP A 29 3.43 10.34 -8.59
CA ASP A 29 3.38 10.03 -7.16
C ASP A 29 4.52 9.09 -6.79
N ARG A 30 5.45 9.57 -5.99
CA ARG A 30 6.64 8.83 -5.55
C ARG A 30 6.27 7.70 -4.60
N PHE A 31 5.21 7.83 -3.81
CA PHE A 31 4.75 6.79 -2.88
C PHE A 31 4.10 5.59 -3.59
N LEU A 32 3.89 5.63 -4.91
CA LEU A 32 3.56 4.43 -5.68
C LEU A 32 4.74 3.45 -5.81
N GLN A 33 5.97 3.93 -5.60
CA GLN A 33 7.17 3.15 -5.85
C GLN A 33 7.31 1.89 -4.96
N PRO A 34 7.10 1.94 -3.63
CA PRO A 34 7.07 0.74 -2.79
C PRO A 34 6.05 -0.31 -3.27
N TRP A 35 4.85 0.11 -3.67
CA TRP A 35 3.81 -0.78 -4.18
C TRP A 35 4.21 -1.44 -5.51
N LEU A 36 4.86 -0.69 -6.41
CA LEU A 36 5.40 -1.23 -7.65
C LEU A 36 6.50 -2.26 -7.40
N PHE A 37 7.38 -2.04 -6.41
CA PHE A 37 8.38 -3.04 -6.02
C PHE A 37 7.72 -4.30 -5.45
N CYS A 38 6.72 -4.14 -4.57
CA CYS A 38 5.93 -5.26 -4.10
C CYS A 38 5.29 -6.02 -5.27
N HIS A 39 4.68 -5.32 -6.23
CA HIS A 39 4.07 -5.93 -7.41
C HIS A 39 5.05 -6.77 -8.23
N VAL A 40 6.21 -6.21 -8.55
CA VAL A 40 7.23 -6.87 -9.37
C VAL A 40 7.79 -8.12 -8.69
N TYR A 41 7.93 -8.09 -7.35
CA TYR A 41 8.53 -9.20 -6.61
C TYR A 41 7.51 -10.14 -5.93
N ALA A 42 6.21 -9.81 -5.96
CA ALA A 42 5.13 -10.58 -5.34
C ALA A 42 5.01 -11.99 -5.92
N SER A 43 5.16 -12.15 -7.24
CA SER A 43 5.19 -13.47 -7.90
C SER A 43 6.38 -14.33 -7.45
N GLY A 44 7.42 -13.68 -6.92
CA GLY A 44 8.64 -14.24 -6.41
C GLY A 44 8.68 -14.46 -4.90
N SER A 45 7.58 -14.22 -4.18
CA SER A 45 7.51 -14.30 -2.71
C SER A 45 7.90 -15.67 -2.12
N LYS A 46 8.06 -16.70 -2.96
CA LYS A 46 8.57 -18.03 -2.57
C LYS A 46 10.10 -18.16 -2.67
N ARG A 47 10.80 -17.25 -3.35
CA ARG A 47 12.26 -17.30 -3.56
C ARG A 47 12.95 -16.24 -2.69
N LYS A 48 13.84 -16.69 -1.81
CA LYS A 48 14.61 -15.83 -0.88
C LYS A 48 15.32 -14.64 -1.57
N GLY A 49 15.80 -14.84 -2.81
CA GLY A 49 16.49 -13.79 -3.56
C GLY A 49 15.58 -12.63 -4.01
N GLU A 50 14.30 -12.90 -4.29
CA GLU A 50 13.35 -11.87 -4.74
C GLU A 50 12.83 -11.07 -3.54
N ILE A 51 12.57 -11.74 -2.42
CA ILE A 51 12.24 -11.09 -1.14
C ILE A 51 13.34 -10.10 -0.76
N LYS A 52 14.62 -10.52 -0.82
CA LYS A 52 15.76 -9.64 -0.48
C LYS A 52 15.86 -8.42 -1.40
N ARG A 53 15.52 -8.57 -2.69
CA ARG A 53 15.51 -7.45 -3.64
C ARG A 53 14.36 -6.48 -3.33
N ALA A 54 13.15 -7.00 -3.10
CA ALA A 54 12.01 -6.19 -2.69
C ALA A 54 12.32 -5.39 -1.43
N TYR A 55 12.80 -6.07 -0.38
CA TYR A 55 13.21 -5.46 0.88
C TYR A 55 14.21 -4.32 0.68
N LYS A 56 15.26 -4.56 -0.11
CA LYS A 56 16.28 -3.54 -0.39
C LYS A 56 15.71 -2.30 -1.06
N GLU A 57 14.82 -2.47 -2.03
CA GLU A 57 14.24 -1.34 -2.76
C GLU A 57 13.19 -0.58 -1.94
N VAL A 58 12.36 -1.29 -1.17
CA VAL A 58 11.39 -0.67 -0.25
C VAL A 58 12.11 0.13 0.84
N ILE A 59 13.10 -0.44 1.51
CA ILE A 59 13.86 0.30 2.53
C ILE A 59 14.66 1.45 1.94
N ARG A 60 15.21 1.31 0.73
CA ARG A 60 15.86 2.42 0.05
C ARG A 60 14.91 3.59 -0.14
N PHE A 61 13.66 3.33 -0.53
CA PHE A 61 12.65 4.37 -0.66
C PHE A 61 12.41 5.08 0.69
N PHE A 62 12.15 4.31 1.76
CA PHE A 62 11.88 4.90 3.07
C PHE A 62 13.11 5.56 3.70
N GLY A 63 14.31 5.12 3.36
CA GLY A 63 15.59 5.67 3.81
C GLY A 63 16.09 6.89 3.01
N GLN A 64 15.30 7.43 2.09
CA GLN A 64 15.68 8.66 1.37
C GLN A 64 15.88 9.82 2.35
N LYS A 65 17.00 10.53 2.20
CA LYS A 65 17.40 11.63 3.09
C LYS A 65 16.31 12.69 3.27
N GLU A 66 15.63 13.04 2.18
CA GLU A 66 14.51 14.01 2.20
C GLU A 66 13.37 13.53 3.10
N LEU A 67 12.92 12.29 2.93
CA LEU A 67 11.86 11.70 3.77
C LEU A 67 12.29 11.56 5.23
N GLN A 68 13.56 11.23 5.48
CA GLN A 68 14.11 11.14 6.84
C GLN A 68 14.19 12.52 7.52
N ASN A 69 14.47 13.58 6.77
CA ASN A 69 14.40 14.95 7.30
C ASN A 69 12.96 15.33 7.65
N ILE A 70 11.99 15.03 6.78
CA ILE A 70 10.57 15.30 7.04
C ILE A 70 10.12 14.59 8.33
N ARG A 71 10.50 13.31 8.52
CA ARG A 71 10.22 12.57 9.75
C ARG A 71 10.84 13.23 10.98
N LYS A 72 12.10 13.63 10.88
CA LYS A 72 12.80 14.30 11.98
C LYS A 72 12.10 15.59 12.38
N ASP A 73 11.69 16.39 11.40
CA ASP A 73 11.02 17.67 11.65
C ASP A 73 9.59 17.47 12.17
N ALA A 74 8.94 16.37 11.79
CA ALA A 74 7.63 15.97 12.32
C ALA A 74 7.68 15.48 13.79
N GLY A 75 8.84 15.05 14.28
CA GLY A 75 9.01 14.62 15.67
C GLY A 75 8.08 13.46 16.05
N GLU A 76 7.30 13.62 17.11
CA GLU A 76 6.38 12.59 17.62
C GLU A 76 5.24 12.24 16.66
N ASP A 77 4.90 13.13 15.72
CA ASP A 77 3.85 12.93 14.71
C ASP A 77 4.34 12.15 13.47
N ALA A 78 5.64 11.84 13.38
CA ALA A 78 6.26 11.28 12.18
C ALA A 78 5.58 9.99 11.70
N ASP A 79 5.34 9.04 12.61
CA ASP A 79 4.74 7.75 12.26
C ASP A 79 3.32 7.94 11.72
N ARG A 80 2.49 8.76 12.38
CA ARG A 80 1.12 9.07 11.95
C ARG A 80 1.09 9.68 10.55
N ILE A 81 2.00 10.62 10.26
CA ILE A 81 2.07 11.28 8.95
C ILE A 81 2.49 10.28 7.87
N ILE A 82 3.51 9.48 8.14
CA ILE A 82 3.99 8.47 7.17
C ILE A 82 2.93 7.41 6.92
N GLU A 83 2.27 6.92 7.96
CA GLU A 83 1.20 5.96 7.82
C GLU A 83 0.08 6.52 6.94
N ALA A 84 -0.32 7.79 7.11
CA ALA A 84 -1.31 8.43 6.24
C ALA A 84 -0.90 8.42 4.75
N GLU A 85 0.36 8.72 4.43
CA GLU A 85 0.86 8.66 3.05
C GLU A 85 0.90 7.22 2.50
N ILE A 86 1.21 6.24 3.34
CA ILE A 86 1.17 4.81 2.98
C ILE A 86 -0.29 4.39 2.68
N TYR A 87 -1.25 4.77 3.53
CA TYR A 87 -2.67 4.48 3.33
C TYR A 87 -3.22 5.12 2.05
N ASP A 88 -2.94 6.41 1.84
CA ASP A 88 -3.43 7.11 0.65
C ASP A 88 -2.82 6.52 -0.62
N SER A 89 -1.51 6.28 -0.65
CA SER A 89 -0.85 5.70 -1.84
C SER A 89 -1.28 4.26 -2.14
N ALA A 90 -1.65 3.46 -1.14
CA ALA A 90 -2.24 2.14 -1.37
C ALA A 90 -3.58 2.25 -2.10
N ASN A 91 -4.42 3.20 -1.71
CA ASN A 91 -5.69 3.49 -2.38
C ASN A 91 -5.49 3.97 -3.82
N VAL A 92 -4.53 4.89 -4.03
CA VAL A 92 -4.16 5.33 -5.39
C VAL A 92 -3.67 4.15 -6.23
N TYR A 93 -2.78 3.31 -5.69
CA TYR A 93 -2.26 2.14 -6.39
C TYR A 93 -3.37 1.17 -6.82
N LEU A 94 -4.24 0.76 -5.90
CA LEU A 94 -5.31 -0.20 -6.22
C LEU A 94 -6.40 0.40 -7.11
N THR A 95 -6.67 1.70 -6.99
CA THR A 95 -7.55 2.42 -7.92
C THR A 95 -6.99 2.40 -9.34
N ILE A 96 -5.69 2.69 -9.50
CA ILE A 96 -5.01 2.56 -10.81
C ILE A 96 -5.13 1.12 -11.32
N CYS A 97 -4.86 0.12 -10.48
CA CYS A 97 -5.00 -1.28 -10.88
C CYS A 97 -6.43 -1.61 -11.31
N ARG A 98 -7.47 -1.17 -10.58
CA ARG A 98 -8.89 -1.39 -10.91
C ARG A 98 -9.29 -0.71 -12.22
N ASP A 99 -8.81 0.51 -12.48
CA ASP A 99 -9.29 1.32 -13.59
C ASP A 99 -8.44 1.11 -14.87
N ASP A 100 -7.21 0.62 -14.74
CA ASP A 100 -6.31 0.39 -15.87
C ASP A 100 -6.79 -0.77 -16.77
N SER A 101 -7.18 -0.44 -18.00
CA SER A 101 -7.54 -1.42 -19.02
C SER A 101 -6.39 -2.35 -19.42
N GLY A 102 -5.14 -1.96 -19.20
CA GLY A 102 -3.92 -2.72 -19.43
C GLY A 102 -3.66 -3.80 -18.39
N PHE A 103 -3.91 -3.50 -17.11
CA PHE A 103 -3.79 -4.45 -16.00
C PHE A 103 -4.67 -5.70 -16.19
N GLY A 104 -5.82 -5.54 -16.84
CA GLY A 104 -6.76 -6.62 -17.15
C GLY A 104 -6.49 -7.36 -18.45
N LYS A 105 -5.28 -7.32 -19.04
CA LYS A 105 -5.02 -8.02 -20.31
C LYS A 105 -4.37 -9.41 -20.11
N LYS A 106 -4.86 -10.40 -20.84
CA LYS A 106 -4.35 -11.79 -20.95
C LYS A 106 -3.80 -12.04 -22.38
N LEU A 107 -3.03 -13.11 -22.58
CA LEU A 107 -2.44 -13.53 -23.86
C LEU A 107 -1.73 -12.41 -24.63
N PHE A 108 -0.59 -11.91 -24.13
CA PHE A 108 0.20 -10.85 -24.78
C PHE A 108 -0.57 -9.56 -25.10
N GLY A 109 -1.62 -9.24 -24.34
CA GLY A 109 -2.39 -8.01 -24.54
C GLY A 109 -3.66 -8.17 -25.39
N LEU A 110 -3.96 -9.37 -25.88
CA LEU A 110 -5.00 -9.61 -26.88
C LEU A 110 -6.40 -9.83 -26.29
N LEU A 111 -6.50 -10.36 -25.07
CA LEU A 111 -7.79 -10.62 -24.42
C LEU A 111 -7.97 -9.75 -23.19
N ARG A 112 -9.11 -9.06 -23.09
CA ARG A 112 -9.49 -8.32 -21.88
C ARG A 112 -10.17 -9.28 -20.90
N MET A 113 -9.70 -9.26 -19.66
CA MET A 113 -10.36 -9.91 -18.52
C MET A 113 -11.76 -9.35 -18.34
N LYS A 114 -12.69 -10.22 -17.93
CA LYS A 114 -13.96 -9.76 -17.36
C LYS A 114 -13.68 -9.00 -16.06
N ALA A 115 -14.65 -8.18 -15.64
CA ALA A 115 -14.53 -7.41 -14.40
C ALA A 115 -14.18 -8.31 -13.21
N GLU A 116 -14.98 -9.35 -12.97
CA GLU A 116 -14.77 -10.33 -11.90
C GLU A 116 -13.39 -11.01 -11.94
N GLU A 117 -12.89 -11.39 -13.12
CA GLU A 117 -11.54 -11.98 -13.25
C GLU A 117 -10.43 -11.00 -12.86
N LYS A 118 -10.66 -9.70 -13.08
CA LYS A 118 -9.74 -8.64 -12.71
C LYS A 118 -9.79 -8.39 -11.19
N GLU A 119 -10.99 -8.40 -10.60
CA GLU A 119 -11.17 -8.33 -9.15
C GLU A 119 -10.44 -9.49 -8.46
N ASP A 120 -10.67 -10.72 -8.92
CA ASP A 120 -10.00 -11.92 -8.40
C ASP A 120 -8.48 -11.82 -8.50
N LYS A 121 -7.97 -11.27 -9.61
CA LYS A 121 -6.55 -11.04 -9.78
C LYS A 121 -6.01 -10.05 -8.75
N ILE A 122 -6.67 -8.91 -8.55
CA ILE A 122 -6.22 -7.88 -7.63
C ILE A 122 -6.24 -8.40 -6.19
N ILE A 123 -7.35 -9.03 -5.77
CA ILE A 123 -7.48 -9.65 -4.45
C ILE A 123 -6.37 -10.69 -4.27
N ARG A 124 -6.16 -11.58 -5.24
CA ARG A 124 -5.08 -12.57 -5.19
C ARG A 124 -3.70 -11.92 -5.08
N ASP A 125 -3.40 -10.90 -5.87
CA ASP A 125 -2.11 -10.20 -5.83
C ASP A 125 -1.86 -9.60 -4.43
N VAL A 126 -2.89 -9.06 -3.78
CA VAL A 126 -2.81 -8.53 -2.40
C VAL A 126 -2.55 -9.64 -1.39
N TYR A 127 -3.44 -10.62 -1.27
CA TYR A 127 -3.42 -11.60 -0.17
C TYR A 127 -2.40 -12.72 -0.37
N THR A 128 -2.05 -13.07 -1.60
CA THR A 128 -1.07 -14.13 -1.88
C THR A 128 0.30 -13.60 -2.30
N GLY A 129 0.38 -12.32 -2.67
CA GLY A 129 1.60 -11.66 -3.14
C GLY A 129 2.14 -10.64 -2.15
N PHE A 130 1.45 -9.51 -2.00
CA PHE A 130 1.92 -8.35 -1.23
C PHE A 130 2.04 -8.65 0.25
N ILE A 131 0.96 -9.12 0.87
CA ILE A 131 0.92 -9.37 2.32
C ILE A 131 1.99 -10.40 2.73
N PRO A 132 2.10 -11.58 2.07
CA PRO A 132 3.14 -12.55 2.42
C PRO A 132 4.56 -12.06 2.12
N LEU A 133 4.74 -11.15 1.17
CA LEU A 133 6.05 -10.55 0.88
C LEU A 133 6.45 -9.59 2.00
N LEU A 134 5.55 -8.68 2.40
CA LEU A 134 5.77 -7.71 3.47
C LEU A 134 5.93 -8.37 4.84
N ALA A 135 5.15 -9.43 5.12
CA ALA A 135 5.26 -10.20 6.37
C ALA A 135 6.68 -10.78 6.57
N ARG A 136 7.38 -11.11 5.48
CA ARG A 136 8.77 -11.63 5.52
C ARG A 136 9.84 -10.55 5.66
N MET A 137 9.47 -9.28 5.72
CA MET A 137 10.38 -8.15 5.89
C MET A 137 10.52 -7.77 7.37
N GLU A 138 10.85 -8.72 8.25
CA GLU A 138 10.79 -8.57 9.72
C GLU A 138 11.56 -7.37 10.30
N ASP A 139 12.63 -6.91 9.64
CA ASP A 139 13.44 -5.77 10.08
C ASP A 139 12.97 -4.42 9.53
N PHE A 140 11.88 -4.40 8.75
CA PHE A 140 11.32 -3.18 8.16
C PHE A 140 10.22 -2.61 9.05
N ALA A 141 10.40 -1.38 9.53
CA ALA A 141 9.54 -0.74 10.51
C ALA A 141 8.10 -0.53 9.98
N GLU A 142 7.97 -0.07 8.74
CA GLU A 142 6.66 0.27 8.15
C GLU A 142 5.92 -0.95 7.59
N ARG A 143 6.45 -2.17 7.73
CA ARG A 143 5.85 -3.38 7.11
C ARG A 143 4.39 -3.59 7.51
N LEU A 144 4.06 -3.37 8.78
CA LEU A 144 2.71 -3.61 9.29
C LEU A 144 1.74 -2.53 8.82
N ALA A 145 2.19 -1.27 8.79
CA ALA A 145 1.42 -0.18 8.20
C ALA A 145 1.14 -0.44 6.72
N MET A 146 2.12 -0.92 5.95
CA MET A 146 1.93 -1.29 4.56
C MET A 146 0.96 -2.48 4.37
N ILE A 147 1.04 -3.51 5.21
CA ILE A 147 0.12 -4.65 5.18
C ILE A 147 -1.32 -4.20 5.42
N ARG A 148 -1.55 -3.35 6.44
CA ARG A 148 -2.88 -2.81 6.72
C ARG A 148 -3.37 -1.92 5.60
N ALA A 149 -2.52 -1.05 5.09
CA ALA A 149 -2.89 -0.10 4.06
C ALA A 149 -3.37 -0.78 2.78
N ILE A 150 -2.67 -1.81 2.33
CA ILE A 150 -3.05 -2.52 1.10
C ILE A 150 -4.32 -3.37 1.30
N ASP A 151 -4.52 -3.95 2.49
CA ASP A 151 -5.76 -4.65 2.85
C ASP A 151 -6.96 -3.69 2.87
N LEU A 152 -6.87 -2.58 3.62
CA LEU A 152 -7.94 -1.58 3.70
C LEU A 152 -8.26 -0.96 2.33
N ALA A 153 -7.24 -0.65 1.53
CA ALA A 153 -7.45 -0.18 0.18
C ALA A 153 -8.16 -1.24 -0.68
N CYS A 154 -7.84 -2.53 -0.52
CA CYS A 154 -8.50 -3.61 -1.25
C CYS A 154 -9.99 -3.71 -0.87
N ARG A 155 -10.29 -3.68 0.43
CA ARG A 155 -11.66 -3.66 0.98
C ARG A 155 -12.45 -2.45 0.49
N SER A 156 -11.83 -1.27 0.45
CA SER A 156 -12.47 -0.04 -0.04
C SER A 156 -12.76 -0.10 -1.54
N VAL A 157 -11.87 -0.70 -2.33
CA VAL A 157 -12.04 -0.82 -3.79
C VAL A 157 -13.09 -1.88 -4.15
N TYR A 158 -13.23 -2.92 -3.33
CA TYR A 158 -14.14 -4.05 -3.54
C TYR A 158 -14.97 -4.43 -2.29
N PRO A 159 -15.86 -3.54 -1.81
CA PRO A 159 -16.67 -3.79 -0.60
C PRO A 159 -17.64 -4.97 -0.76
N GLN A 160 -17.96 -5.38 -1.98
CA GLN A 160 -18.78 -6.56 -2.26
C GLN A 160 -18.03 -7.89 -2.11
N ARG A 161 -16.71 -7.87 -1.87
CA ARG A 161 -15.84 -9.06 -1.81
C ARG A 161 -15.22 -9.30 -0.41
N LEU A 162 -15.77 -8.67 0.63
CA LEU A 162 -15.21 -8.74 1.99
C LEU A 162 -15.13 -10.18 2.54
N ASP A 163 -16.12 -11.03 2.26
CA ASP A 163 -16.11 -12.42 2.70
C ASP A 163 -14.95 -13.22 2.09
N ASP A 164 -14.63 -12.98 0.82
CA ASP A 164 -13.49 -13.62 0.15
C ASP A 164 -12.16 -13.17 0.78
N MET A 165 -12.04 -11.88 1.07
CA MET A 165 -10.87 -11.31 1.72
C MET A 165 -10.69 -11.87 3.14
N LYS A 166 -11.79 -11.98 3.89
CA LYS A 166 -11.79 -12.61 5.21
C LYS A 166 -11.33 -14.07 5.13
N ALA A 167 -11.83 -14.84 4.17
CA ALA A 167 -11.39 -16.22 3.97
C ALA A 167 -9.88 -16.31 3.68
N TRP A 168 -9.32 -15.36 2.92
CA TRP A 168 -7.86 -15.27 2.73
C TRP A 168 -7.12 -14.98 4.03
N ILE A 169 -7.57 -14.01 4.82
CA ILE A 169 -6.95 -13.66 6.12
C ILE A 169 -6.99 -14.85 7.07
N ASP A 170 -8.13 -15.51 7.19
CA ASP A 170 -8.33 -16.69 8.05
C ASP A 170 -7.45 -17.87 7.61
N SER A 171 -7.00 -17.89 6.34
CA SER A 171 -6.10 -18.92 5.79
C SER A 171 -4.61 -18.69 6.09
N PHE A 172 -4.21 -17.51 6.55
CA PHE A 172 -2.82 -17.31 6.98
C PHE A 172 -2.53 -18.17 8.19
N GLU A 173 -1.37 -18.83 8.25
CA GLU A 173 -0.99 -19.68 9.40
C GLU A 173 -0.52 -18.85 10.61
N ASP A 174 0.13 -17.72 10.34
CA ASP A 174 0.72 -16.82 11.33
C ASP A 174 -0.37 -16.01 12.07
N ALA A 175 -0.49 -16.25 13.38
CA ALA A 175 -1.47 -15.59 14.24
C ALA A 175 -1.16 -14.10 14.46
N ASP A 176 0.12 -13.74 14.53
CA ASP A 176 0.54 -12.36 14.72
C ASP A 176 0.21 -11.56 13.46
N LEU A 177 0.44 -12.15 12.28
CA LEU A 177 0.02 -11.55 11.01
C LEU A 177 -1.50 -11.40 10.93
N ARG A 178 -2.29 -12.40 11.38
CA ARG A 178 -3.76 -12.28 11.40
C ARG A 178 -4.23 -11.11 12.29
N SER A 179 -3.60 -10.92 13.45
CA SER A 179 -3.96 -9.85 14.38
C SER A 179 -3.79 -8.43 13.80
N VAL A 180 -2.95 -8.28 12.76
CA VAL A 180 -2.77 -7.01 12.04
C VAL A 180 -4.07 -6.52 11.41
N PHE A 181 -4.97 -7.44 11.05
CA PHE A 181 -6.24 -7.15 10.38
C PHE A 181 -7.41 -6.96 11.35
N ASP A 182 -7.24 -7.32 12.63
CA ASP A 182 -8.23 -7.15 13.69
C ASP A 182 -8.12 -5.77 14.37
N ALA A 183 -6.91 -5.18 14.38
CA ALA A 183 -6.57 -4.00 15.17
C ALA A 183 -7.07 -2.64 14.63
N PHE A 184 -7.86 -2.63 13.55
CA PHE A 184 -8.46 -1.41 13.01
C PHE A 184 -9.91 -1.67 12.58
N GLY A 185 -10.85 -1.15 13.36
CA GLY A 185 -12.23 -0.96 12.93
C GLY A 185 -12.28 0.11 11.83
N THR A 186 -13.18 -0.07 10.88
CA THR A 186 -13.62 0.99 9.97
C THR A 186 -13.91 2.26 10.79
N PRO A 187 -13.55 3.49 10.32
CA PRO A 187 -13.89 4.75 11.01
C PRO A 187 -15.39 5.03 11.19
N GLU A 188 -16.28 4.05 11.00
CA GLU A 188 -17.74 4.21 10.97
C GLU A 188 -18.45 3.80 12.27
N GLU A 189 -17.75 3.38 13.33
CA GLU A 189 -18.40 3.04 14.61
C GLU A 189 -18.30 4.11 15.72
N GLU A 190 -17.76 5.30 15.46
CA GLU A 190 -17.82 6.44 16.41
C GLU A 190 -18.95 7.44 16.12
N VAL A 191 -19.92 7.10 15.27
CA VAL A 191 -21.13 7.92 15.04
C VAL A 191 -22.41 7.15 15.38
N SER A 192 -22.46 6.58 16.58
CA SER A 192 -23.69 6.44 17.37
C SER A 192 -23.22 6.27 18.82
N GLU A 193 -23.20 7.31 19.64
CA GLU A 193 -24.38 7.76 20.37
C GLU A 193 -24.16 9.22 20.82
N SER A 194 -25.09 10.09 20.47
CA SER A 194 -25.36 11.38 21.10
C SER A 194 -26.85 11.52 21.31
#